data_AF-A0A3Q7H8E6-F1
#
_entry.id   AF-A0A3Q7H8E6-F1
#
_cell.length_a   1.000
_cell.length_b   1.000
_cell.length_c   1.000
_cell.angle_alpha   90.00
_cell.angle_beta   90.00
_cell.angle_gamma   90.00
#
_symmetry.space_group_name_H-M   'P 1'
#
loop_
_entity.id
_entity.type
_entity.pdbx_description
1 polymer ?
#
loop_
_entity_poly.entity_id
_entity_poly.type
_entity_poly.pdbx_seq_one_letter_code
_entity_poly.pdbx_strand_id
1 'polypeptide(L)'
;MLKYLQVGFNSLNGVLPNSIGNLSSTIENFEIGDSHINGLIPTSIGNMSGLTTFEENNFSGSIPSEIGSIKQLQGLSLFNNKFEGHIPEAVCHLSKLVQLFLDGNELSGLIPEYLGNLSMLQHFYLGSNKLSSTFPLRLCNMSGLLYLDVSENSIEGQVPSDIGGLKAIVELHLSNNHFSGMIPSQLGDLQNLKSLDLSNNSFSGSIPLSFANFISLEFLNLSLNALSGTIPISLEKLSSLRSINVSFNGLEGVIPSGGVFSNSTLQSFLGNKGLCGMHILEIPACAITTGKTIKA
;
A
#
# COMPACT_ATOMS: atom_id res chain seq x y z
N MET A 1 41.20 11.10 -2.95
CA MET A 1 39.97 11.03 -2.15
C MET A 1 38.97 10.17 -2.91
N LEU A 2 38.34 9.19 -2.26
CA LEU A 2 37.44 8.24 -2.91
C LEU A 2 36.07 8.90 -3.17
N LYS A 3 35.64 8.92 -4.43
CA LYS A 3 34.38 9.55 -4.85
C LYS A 3 33.28 8.56 -5.22
N TYR A 4 33.66 7.41 -5.76
CA TYR A 4 32.76 6.38 -6.23
C TYR A 4 33.15 5.09 -5.55
N LEU A 5 32.21 4.46 -4.85
CA LEU A 5 32.36 3.12 -4.31
C LEU A 5 31.21 2.28 -4.86
N GLN A 6 31.52 1.48 -5.88
CA GLN A 6 30.56 0.59 -6.53
C GLN A 6 31.03 -0.84 -6.31
N VAL A 7 30.40 -1.50 -5.34
CA VAL A 7 30.65 -2.91 -5.02
C VAL A 7 29.35 -3.73 -5.03
N GLY A 8 28.25 -3.12 -5.46
CA GLY A 8 26.95 -3.74 -5.67
C GLY A 8 27.01 -5.01 -6.51
N PHE A 9 26.00 -5.87 -6.38
CA PHE A 9 25.85 -7.13 -7.12
C PHE A 9 27.04 -8.09 -6.97
N ASN A 10 27.71 -8.06 -5.80
CA ASN A 10 28.79 -8.98 -5.45
C ASN A 10 28.46 -9.72 -4.16
N SER A 11 28.87 -10.98 -4.01
CA SER A 11 28.69 -11.70 -2.74
C SER A 11 29.79 -11.34 -1.73
N LEU A 12 29.77 -10.12 -1.19
CA LEU A 12 30.78 -9.65 -0.24
C LEU A 12 30.72 -10.43 1.08
N ASN A 13 29.51 -10.85 1.50
CA ASN A 13 29.25 -11.63 2.72
C ASN A 13 29.85 -11.03 4.01
N GLY A 14 30.17 -9.73 3.99
CA GLY A 14 30.79 -9.01 5.09
C GLY A 14 29.79 -8.26 5.95
N VAL A 15 30.27 -7.30 6.72
CA VAL A 15 29.47 -6.32 7.47
C VAL A 15 29.91 -4.91 7.09
N LEU A 16 29.01 -3.93 7.20
CA LEU A 16 29.39 -2.54 6.97
C LEU A 16 30.15 -2.01 8.21
N PRO A 17 31.44 -1.63 8.09
CA PRO A 17 32.21 -1.21 9.24
C PRO A 17 31.84 0.19 9.70
N ASN A 18 32.01 0.47 11.00
CA ASN A 18 31.81 1.82 11.56
C ASN A 18 32.67 2.89 10.87
N SER A 19 33.78 2.53 10.23
CA SER A 19 34.62 3.45 9.47
C SER A 19 33.97 3.98 8.19
N ILE A 20 32.82 3.47 7.76
CA ILE A 20 32.15 3.92 6.54
C ILE A 20 31.80 5.42 6.58
N GLY A 21 31.46 5.94 7.76
CA GLY A 21 31.20 7.37 7.97
C GLY A 21 32.40 8.29 7.65
N ASN A 22 33.62 7.74 7.54
CA ASN A 22 34.80 8.51 7.14
C ASN A 22 34.80 8.88 5.64
N LEU A 23 33.93 8.27 4.83
CA LEU A 23 33.76 8.59 3.41
C LEU A 23 32.88 9.83 3.18
N SER A 24 32.30 10.39 4.24
CA SER A 24 31.30 11.45 4.22
C SER A 24 31.65 12.71 3.41
N SER A 25 32.90 13.13 3.41
CA SER A 25 33.34 14.37 2.76
C SER A 25 33.70 14.19 1.28
N THR A 26 33.74 12.95 0.79
CA THR A 26 34.30 12.66 -0.53
C THR A 26 33.41 11.81 -1.42
N ILE A 27 32.53 11.00 -0.84
CA ILE A 27 31.68 10.07 -1.59
C ILE A 27 30.55 10.83 -2.31
N GLU A 28 30.46 10.62 -3.62
CA GLU A 28 29.41 11.14 -4.50
C GLU A 28 28.45 10.01 -4.92
N ASN A 29 28.98 8.78 -5.05
CA ASN A 29 28.21 7.59 -5.37
C ASN A 29 28.65 6.44 -4.46
N PHE A 30 27.67 5.81 -3.80
CA PHE A 30 27.84 4.68 -2.91
C PHE A 30 26.82 3.60 -3.28
N GLU A 31 27.25 2.65 -4.10
CA GLU A 31 26.42 1.57 -4.64
C GLU A 31 26.87 0.25 -3.99
N ILE A 32 26.02 -0.23 -3.08
CA ILE A 32 26.23 -1.45 -2.31
C ILE A 32 25.03 -2.40 -2.40
N GLY A 33 24.03 -2.11 -3.23
CA GLY A 33 22.85 -2.96 -3.42
C GLY A 33 23.23 -4.39 -3.79
N ASP A 34 22.44 -5.35 -3.30
CA ASP A 34 22.61 -6.79 -3.58
C ASP A 34 24.04 -7.32 -3.28
N SER A 35 24.71 -6.74 -2.28
CA SER A 35 26.08 -7.11 -1.93
C SER A 35 26.19 -8.20 -0.86
N HIS A 36 25.05 -8.75 -0.42
CA HIS A 36 24.96 -9.73 0.66
C HIS A 36 25.66 -9.25 1.96
N ILE A 37 25.67 -7.93 2.23
CA ILE A 37 26.23 -7.36 3.45
C ILE A 37 25.28 -7.68 4.61
N ASN A 38 25.83 -8.21 5.69
CA ASN A 38 25.08 -8.67 6.86
C ASN A 38 25.26 -7.72 8.04
N GLY A 39 24.53 -7.99 9.13
CA GLY A 39 24.70 -7.31 10.41
C GLY A 39 23.90 -6.02 10.52
N LEU A 40 24.32 -5.12 11.40
CA LEU A 40 23.62 -3.87 11.66
C LEU A 40 24.04 -2.78 10.66
N ILE A 41 23.15 -1.82 10.40
CA ILE A 41 23.59 -0.54 9.84
C ILE A 41 24.37 0.21 10.95
N PRO A 42 25.66 0.55 10.75
CA PRO A 42 26.43 1.30 11.74
C PRO A 42 25.89 2.73 11.87
N THR A 43 25.83 3.25 13.09
CA THR A 43 25.34 4.62 13.37
C THR A 43 26.15 5.70 12.65
N SER A 44 27.41 5.42 12.33
CA SER A 44 28.27 6.30 11.55
C SER A 44 27.79 6.55 10.12
N ILE A 45 26.79 5.80 9.62
CA ILE A 45 26.12 6.10 8.35
C ILE A 45 25.55 7.52 8.33
N GLY A 46 25.09 8.03 9.47
CA GLY A 46 24.55 9.39 9.59
C GLY A 46 25.57 10.49 9.28
N ASN A 47 26.87 10.17 9.29
CA ASN A 47 27.91 11.11 8.89
C ASN A 47 27.98 11.28 7.37
N MET A 48 27.47 10.34 6.57
CA MET A 48 27.58 10.33 5.10
C MET A 48 26.63 11.36 4.46
N SER A 49 26.87 12.64 4.71
CA SER A 49 25.99 13.76 4.34
C SER A 49 25.79 13.95 2.83
N GLY A 50 26.70 13.42 2.00
CA GLY A 50 26.59 13.40 0.54
C GLY A 50 25.76 12.25 -0.03
N LEU A 51 25.32 11.30 0.80
CA LEU A 51 24.62 10.11 0.35
C LEU A 51 23.22 10.44 -0.17
N THR A 52 22.92 9.98 -1.38
CA THR A 52 21.64 10.19 -2.07
C THR A 52 20.77 8.92 -2.11
N THR A 53 21.37 7.74 -2.12
CA THR A 53 20.68 6.45 -2.07
C THR A 53 21.31 5.54 -1.02
N PHE A 54 20.51 4.70 -0.38
CA PHE A 54 20.99 3.61 0.46
C PHE A 54 20.16 2.35 0.16
N GLU A 55 20.84 1.24 -0.10
CA GLU A 55 20.29 0.11 -0.88
C GLU A 55 20.29 -1.22 -0.11
N GLU A 56 19.47 -2.14 -0.63
CA GLU A 56 19.15 -3.45 -0.09
C GLU A 56 20.37 -4.35 0.09
N ASN A 57 20.38 -5.06 1.22
CA ASN A 57 21.41 -6.04 1.60
C ASN A 57 20.77 -7.11 2.51
N ASN A 58 21.54 -7.76 3.37
CA ASN A 58 21.08 -8.72 4.39
C ASN A 58 21.21 -8.13 5.82
N PHE A 59 20.92 -6.83 5.96
CA PHE A 59 20.96 -6.13 7.24
C PHE A 59 19.92 -6.67 8.23
N SER A 60 20.17 -6.43 9.52
CA SER A 60 19.37 -6.89 10.66
C SER A 60 19.36 -5.84 11.78
N GLY A 61 18.55 -6.07 12.82
CA GLY A 61 18.45 -5.18 13.97
C GLY A 61 17.55 -3.98 13.67
N SER A 62 17.69 -2.89 14.43
CA SER A 62 16.88 -1.69 14.21
C SER A 62 17.46 -0.77 13.13
N ILE A 63 16.57 0.00 12.49
CA ILE A 63 16.99 1.13 11.65
C ILE A 63 17.59 2.21 12.58
N PRO A 64 18.86 2.61 12.41
CA PRO A 64 19.49 3.61 13.27
C PRO A 64 18.86 4.99 13.05
N SER A 65 18.64 5.74 14.13
CA SER A 65 18.03 7.08 14.04
C SER A 65 18.95 8.08 13.33
N GLU A 66 20.25 7.82 13.32
CA GLU A 66 21.27 8.59 12.61
C GLU A 66 21.03 8.66 11.10
N ILE A 67 20.26 7.73 10.52
CA ILE A 67 19.83 7.82 9.10
C ILE A 67 19.16 9.17 8.81
N GLY A 68 18.44 9.73 9.78
CA GLY A 68 17.76 11.02 9.67
C GLY A 68 18.71 12.22 9.52
N SER A 69 20.02 12.05 9.74
CA SER A 69 21.04 13.09 9.53
C SER A 69 21.43 13.27 8.06
N ILE A 70 21.09 12.31 7.19
CA ILE A 70 21.49 12.29 5.79
C ILE A 70 20.51 13.14 4.94
N LYS A 71 20.62 14.47 5.05
CA LYS A 71 19.65 15.41 4.44
C LYS A 71 19.60 15.41 2.91
N GLN A 72 20.53 14.75 2.24
CA GLN A 72 20.56 14.63 0.78
C GLN A 72 19.90 13.34 0.28
N LEU A 73 19.46 12.45 1.18
CA LEU A 73 18.90 11.15 0.82
C LEU A 73 17.59 11.33 0.04
N GLN A 74 17.56 10.68 -1.13
CA GLN A 74 16.45 10.65 -2.08
C GLN A 74 15.82 9.26 -2.15
N GLY A 75 16.62 8.20 -2.01
CA GLY A 75 16.13 6.82 -1.93
C GLY A 75 16.64 6.11 -0.68
N LEU A 76 15.73 5.55 0.12
CA LEU A 76 16.04 4.63 1.21
C LEU A 76 15.37 3.29 0.92
N SER A 77 16.16 2.35 0.41
CA SER A 77 15.76 1.00 0.04
C SER A 77 16.32 0.01 1.07
N LEU A 78 15.46 -0.46 1.95
CA LEU A 78 15.75 -1.46 2.99
C LEU A 78 14.86 -2.70 2.84
N PHE A 79 14.23 -2.89 1.68
CA PHE A 79 13.27 -3.97 1.46
C PHE A 79 13.94 -5.36 1.57
N ASN A 80 13.16 -6.39 1.91
CA ASN A 80 13.62 -7.78 2.02
C ASN A 80 14.87 -7.96 2.89
N ASN A 81 14.87 -7.35 4.08
CA ASN A 81 15.94 -7.45 5.08
C ASN A 81 15.42 -8.13 6.36
N LYS A 82 16.16 -8.04 7.46
CA LYS A 82 15.77 -8.55 8.79
C LYS A 82 15.64 -7.43 9.81
N PHE A 83 15.18 -6.24 9.38
CA PHE A 83 15.01 -5.11 10.29
C PHE A 83 13.86 -5.37 11.27
N GLU A 84 14.10 -5.08 12.54
CA GLU A 84 13.15 -5.23 13.65
C GLU A 84 12.96 -3.90 14.41
N GLY A 85 12.06 -3.88 15.37
CA GLY A 85 11.76 -2.68 16.16
C GLY A 85 10.88 -1.70 15.37
N HIS A 86 10.99 -0.41 15.66
CA HIS A 86 10.09 0.62 15.11
C HIS A 86 10.75 1.39 13.96
N ILE A 87 9.94 2.00 13.09
CA ILE A 87 10.42 3.01 12.15
C ILE A 87 10.80 4.26 12.97
N PRO A 88 12.08 4.69 12.98
CA PRO A 88 12.50 5.81 13.82
C PRO A 88 11.92 7.13 13.28
N GLU A 89 11.42 7.99 14.17
CA GLU A 89 10.89 9.32 13.79
C GLU A 89 11.89 10.16 13.00
N ALA A 90 13.20 9.91 13.17
CA ALA A 90 14.25 10.60 12.45
C ALA A 90 14.15 10.46 10.91
N VAL A 91 13.50 9.42 10.39
CA VAL A 91 13.18 9.27 8.95
C VAL A 91 12.33 10.44 8.45
N CYS A 92 11.46 11.01 9.31
CA CYS A 92 10.63 12.16 8.97
C CYS A 92 11.45 13.44 8.70
N HIS A 93 12.74 13.45 9.04
CA HIS A 93 13.63 14.58 8.77
C HIS A 93 14.32 14.53 7.40
N LEU A 94 14.05 13.51 6.58
CA LEU A 94 14.60 13.31 5.24
C LEU A 94 13.76 14.03 4.19
N SER A 95 13.78 15.37 4.21
CA SER A 95 12.88 16.20 3.38
C SER A 95 13.05 16.08 1.87
N LYS A 96 14.14 15.43 1.40
CA LYS A 96 14.40 15.15 -0.03
C LYS A 96 14.03 13.74 -0.47
N LEU A 97 13.50 12.92 0.43
CA LEU A 97 13.20 11.53 0.16
C LEU A 97 12.07 11.43 -0.87
N VAL A 98 12.33 10.68 -1.94
CA VAL A 98 11.40 10.38 -3.05
C VAL A 98 10.91 8.94 -2.95
N GLN A 99 11.78 8.03 -2.50
CA GLN A 99 11.49 6.60 -2.39
C GLN A 99 11.85 6.10 -0.99
N LEU A 100 10.89 5.42 -0.36
CA LEU A 100 11.05 4.74 0.92
C LEU A 100 10.50 3.31 0.79
N PHE A 101 11.39 2.33 0.74
CA PHE A 101 11.07 0.92 0.65
C PHE A 101 11.52 0.21 1.93
N LEU A 102 10.57 -0.20 2.77
CA LEU A 102 10.81 -0.93 4.02
C LEU A 102 10.06 -2.27 4.04
N ASP A 103 9.49 -2.68 2.92
CA ASP A 103 8.69 -3.90 2.79
C ASP A 103 9.51 -5.18 3.00
N GLY A 104 8.86 -6.26 3.44
CA GLY A 104 9.53 -7.55 3.65
C GLY A 104 10.55 -7.52 4.81
N ASN A 105 10.14 -7.00 5.96
CA ASN A 105 10.96 -6.92 7.18
C ASN A 105 10.14 -7.38 8.41
N GLU A 106 10.70 -7.22 9.61
CA GLU A 106 10.09 -7.54 10.90
C GLU A 106 9.77 -6.24 11.70
N LEU A 107 9.58 -5.11 11.00
CA LEU A 107 9.29 -3.82 11.63
C LEU A 107 7.93 -3.84 12.32
N SER A 108 7.81 -3.14 13.44
CA SER A 108 6.68 -3.21 14.37
C SER A 108 6.31 -1.85 14.94
N GLY A 109 5.15 -1.79 15.59
CA GLY A 109 4.61 -0.55 16.15
C GLY A 109 3.97 0.34 15.08
N LEU A 110 3.86 1.64 15.37
CA LEU A 110 3.12 2.58 14.53
C LEU A 110 3.94 3.12 13.35
N ILE A 111 3.23 3.54 12.29
CA ILE A 111 3.79 4.37 11.22
C ILE A 111 3.87 5.82 11.75
N PRO A 112 5.05 6.47 11.80
CA PRO A 112 5.17 7.83 12.32
C PRO A 112 4.30 8.85 11.58
N GLU A 113 3.45 9.56 12.32
CA GLU A 113 2.50 10.55 11.78
C GLU A 113 3.20 11.63 10.94
N TYR A 114 4.43 12.02 11.31
CA TYR A 114 5.20 13.05 10.62
C TYR A 114 5.79 12.61 9.26
N LEU A 115 5.69 11.33 8.88
CA LEU A 115 6.01 10.90 7.51
C LEU A 115 5.12 11.60 6.47
N GLY A 116 3.90 11.97 6.86
CA GLY A 116 2.99 12.77 6.04
C GLY A 116 3.52 14.16 5.65
N ASN A 117 4.62 14.62 6.25
CA ASN A 117 5.26 15.89 5.91
C ASN A 117 6.34 15.75 4.82
N LEU A 118 6.68 14.54 4.37
CA LEU A 118 7.68 14.30 3.34
C LEU A 118 7.11 14.62 1.94
N SER A 119 7.06 15.91 1.60
CA SER A 119 6.38 16.42 0.40
C SER A 119 6.97 15.95 -0.94
N MET A 120 8.19 15.41 -0.94
CA MET A 120 8.83 14.86 -2.14
C MET A 120 8.58 13.36 -2.32
N LEU A 121 8.04 12.67 -1.31
CA LEU A 121 7.88 11.22 -1.34
C LEU A 121 6.80 10.82 -2.35
N GLN A 122 7.17 9.92 -3.26
CA GLN A 122 6.31 9.43 -4.34
C GLN A 122 6.05 7.93 -4.22
N HIS A 123 7.03 7.19 -3.71
CA HIS A 123 6.94 5.75 -3.53
C HIS A 123 7.13 5.42 -2.06
N PHE A 124 6.11 4.79 -1.46
CA PHE A 124 6.15 4.42 -0.06
C PHE A 124 5.63 3.00 0.14
N TYR A 125 6.55 2.07 0.40
CA TYR A 125 6.25 0.64 0.56
C TYR A 125 6.65 0.19 1.95
N LEU A 126 5.67 -0.36 2.68
CA LEU A 126 5.76 -0.88 4.04
C LEU A 126 5.20 -2.31 4.14
N GLY A 127 4.85 -2.92 3.00
CA GLY A 127 4.17 -4.21 2.94
C GLY A 127 4.93 -5.32 3.68
N SER A 128 4.25 -6.38 4.11
CA SER A 128 4.89 -7.55 4.72
C SER A 128 5.78 -7.20 5.94
N ASN A 129 5.16 -6.63 6.98
CA ASN A 129 5.79 -6.27 8.25
C ASN A 129 4.84 -6.60 9.43
N LYS A 130 5.17 -6.15 10.65
CA LYS A 130 4.35 -6.27 11.87
C LYS A 130 3.85 -4.92 12.37
N LEU A 131 3.69 -3.93 11.48
CA LEU A 131 3.20 -2.60 11.83
C LEU A 131 1.75 -2.71 12.32
N SER A 132 1.41 -1.91 13.31
CA SER A 132 0.10 -1.93 13.97
C SER A 132 -0.39 -0.52 14.27
N SER A 133 -1.47 -0.41 15.06
CA SER A 133 -2.17 0.86 15.32
C SER A 133 -2.96 1.35 14.10
N THR A 134 -3.45 2.59 14.17
CA THR A 134 -4.30 3.19 13.14
C THR A 134 -3.50 3.81 12.00
N PHE A 135 -4.11 3.84 10.81
CA PHE A 135 -3.53 4.53 9.65
C PHE A 135 -3.33 6.04 9.94
N PRO A 136 -2.12 6.60 9.76
CA PRO A 136 -1.84 8.00 10.08
C PRO A 136 -2.61 8.98 9.19
N LEU A 137 -3.29 9.95 9.81
CA LEU A 137 -4.12 10.94 9.11
C LEU A 137 -3.28 11.84 8.21
N ARG A 138 -2.08 12.22 8.63
CA ARG A 138 -1.20 13.10 7.85
C ARG A 138 -0.70 12.49 6.54
N LEU A 139 -0.67 11.15 6.41
CA LEU A 139 -0.32 10.54 5.12
C LEU A 139 -1.31 10.94 4.03
N CYS A 140 -2.58 11.14 4.37
CA CYS A 140 -3.61 11.58 3.45
C CYS A 140 -3.34 12.97 2.83
N ASN A 141 -2.44 13.78 3.40
CA ASN A 141 -2.06 15.09 2.87
C ASN A 141 -0.96 15.03 1.80
N MET A 142 -0.41 13.84 1.52
CA MET A 142 0.69 13.66 0.58
C MET A 142 0.19 13.67 -0.87
N SER A 143 -0.18 14.85 -1.35
CA SER A 143 -0.77 15.04 -2.70
C SER A 143 0.13 14.62 -3.86
N GLY A 144 1.45 14.46 -3.64
CA GLY A 144 2.42 13.96 -4.62
C GLY A 144 2.71 12.47 -4.55
N LEU A 145 2.11 11.74 -3.60
CA LEU A 145 2.33 10.30 -3.44
C LEU A 145 1.68 9.53 -4.60
N LEU A 146 2.45 8.66 -5.25
CA LEU A 146 2.03 7.88 -6.42
C LEU A 146 1.72 6.43 -6.06
N TYR A 147 2.50 5.84 -5.15
CA TYR A 147 2.37 4.45 -4.75
C TYR A 147 2.43 4.36 -3.23
N LEU A 148 1.39 3.75 -2.64
CA LEU A 148 1.30 3.47 -1.23
C LEU A 148 0.91 2.01 -1.03
N ASP A 149 1.83 1.24 -0.45
CA ASP A 149 1.61 -0.13 -0.05
C ASP A 149 1.87 -0.29 1.45
N VAL A 150 0.84 -0.62 2.21
CA VAL A 150 0.91 -0.99 3.63
C VAL A 150 0.31 -2.37 3.88
N SER A 151 0.21 -3.19 2.84
CA SER A 151 -0.39 -4.51 2.87
C SER A 151 0.34 -5.46 3.84
N GLU A 152 -0.32 -6.55 4.26
CA GLU A 152 0.30 -7.61 5.06
C GLU A 152 0.97 -7.06 6.34
N ASN A 153 0.16 -6.37 7.15
CA ASN A 153 0.54 -5.82 8.44
C ASN A 153 -0.59 -6.11 9.45
N SER A 154 -0.58 -5.45 10.61
CA SER A 154 -1.61 -5.54 11.66
C SER A 154 -2.26 -4.17 11.94
N ILE A 155 -2.39 -3.32 10.90
CA ILE A 155 -3.00 -1.98 11.01
C ILE A 155 -4.50 -2.14 11.23
N GLU A 156 -5.04 -1.40 12.19
CA GLU A 156 -6.43 -1.51 12.63
C GLU A 156 -7.19 -0.18 12.53
N GLY A 157 -8.48 -0.22 12.88
CA GLY A 157 -9.35 0.95 12.85
C GLY A 157 -9.90 1.25 11.46
N GLN A 158 -10.41 2.47 11.27
CA GLN A 158 -11.04 2.89 10.01
C GLN A 158 -10.02 3.56 9.09
N VAL A 159 -10.19 3.41 7.78
CA VAL A 159 -9.50 4.26 6.81
C VAL A 159 -10.12 5.68 6.90
N PRO A 160 -9.32 6.74 7.12
CA PRO A 160 -9.86 8.09 7.19
C PRO A 160 -10.50 8.57 5.90
N SER A 161 -11.54 9.40 5.99
CA SER A 161 -12.14 10.06 4.81
C SER A 161 -11.16 10.96 4.08
N ASP A 162 -10.17 11.50 4.78
CA ASP A 162 -9.11 12.34 4.22
C ASP A 162 -8.28 11.60 3.16
N ILE A 163 -8.34 10.27 3.06
CA ILE A 163 -7.66 9.46 2.04
C ILE A 163 -7.90 9.96 0.61
N GLY A 164 -9.04 10.63 0.36
CA GLY A 164 -9.32 11.31 -0.90
C GLY A 164 -8.36 12.46 -1.23
N GLY A 165 -7.50 12.89 -0.31
CA GLY A 165 -6.46 13.90 -0.46
C GLY A 165 -5.21 13.44 -1.21
N LEU A 166 -5.03 12.13 -1.41
CA LEU A 166 -3.94 11.52 -2.18
C LEU A 166 -4.12 11.71 -3.69
N LYS A 167 -4.22 12.96 -4.17
CA LYS A 167 -4.69 13.26 -5.54
C LYS A 167 -3.84 12.68 -6.67
N ALA A 168 -2.55 12.42 -6.45
CA ALA A 168 -1.66 11.82 -7.46
C ALA A 168 -1.60 10.29 -7.41
N ILE A 169 -2.24 9.64 -6.43
CA ILE A 169 -2.08 8.20 -6.20
C ILE A 169 -2.53 7.38 -7.41
N VAL A 170 -1.71 6.40 -7.76
CA VAL A 170 -1.88 5.45 -8.86
C VAL A 170 -2.18 4.06 -8.30
N GLU A 171 -1.50 3.66 -7.21
CA GLU A 171 -1.73 2.38 -6.55
C GLU A 171 -1.87 2.58 -5.05
N LEU A 172 -2.93 2.00 -4.49
CA LEU A 172 -3.23 2.00 -3.07
C LEU A 172 -3.55 0.59 -2.62
N HIS A 173 -2.63 -0.02 -1.86
CA HIS A 173 -2.76 -1.37 -1.35
C HIS A 173 -2.79 -1.35 0.18
N LEU A 174 -3.94 -1.72 0.73
CA LEU A 174 -4.23 -1.80 2.16
C LEU A 174 -4.59 -3.24 2.60
N SER A 175 -4.35 -4.22 1.73
CA SER A 175 -4.84 -5.59 1.91
C SER A 175 -4.16 -6.31 3.08
N ASN A 176 -4.77 -7.40 3.56
CA ASN A 176 -4.21 -8.24 4.63
C ASN A 176 -3.85 -7.43 5.90
N ASN A 177 -4.84 -6.72 6.44
CA ASN A 177 -4.73 -5.93 7.67
C ASN A 177 -5.98 -6.16 8.54
N HIS A 178 -6.20 -5.30 9.54
CA HIS A 178 -7.36 -5.30 10.42
C HIS A 178 -8.23 -4.04 10.25
N PHE A 179 -8.23 -3.44 9.05
CA PHE A 179 -9.09 -2.30 8.77
C PHE A 179 -10.56 -2.68 8.92
N SER A 180 -11.35 -1.77 9.49
CA SER A 180 -12.75 -1.99 9.85
C SER A 180 -13.61 -0.77 9.53
N GLY A 181 -14.92 -0.88 9.80
CA GLY A 181 -15.88 0.17 9.47
C GLY A 181 -16.22 0.20 7.98
N MET A 182 -16.77 1.33 7.51
CA MET A 182 -17.17 1.48 6.12
C MET A 182 -16.00 1.93 5.24
N ILE A 183 -16.02 1.50 3.98
CA ILE A 183 -15.10 2.03 2.96
C ILE A 183 -15.44 3.53 2.75
N PRO A 184 -14.49 4.47 2.89
CA PRO A 184 -14.75 5.89 2.69
C PRO A 184 -15.17 6.19 1.25
N SER A 185 -16.24 6.96 1.07
CA SER A 185 -16.71 7.36 -0.26
C SER A 185 -15.70 8.25 -1.00
N GLN A 186 -14.84 8.96 -0.26
CA GLN A 186 -13.79 9.85 -0.77
C GLN A 186 -12.70 9.10 -1.55
N LEU A 187 -12.58 7.77 -1.42
CA LEU A 187 -11.74 6.99 -2.34
C LEU A 187 -12.17 7.18 -3.80
N GLY A 188 -13.47 7.39 -4.06
CA GLY A 188 -13.99 7.70 -5.40
C GLY A 188 -13.50 9.03 -5.98
N ASP A 189 -12.84 9.89 -5.19
CA ASP A 189 -12.27 11.15 -5.67
C ASP A 189 -10.86 10.98 -6.28
N LEU A 190 -10.27 9.78 -6.20
CA LEU A 190 -8.92 9.49 -6.65
C LEU A 190 -8.90 9.15 -8.15
N GLN A 191 -8.94 10.18 -8.98
CA GLN A 191 -9.14 10.06 -10.44
C GLN A 191 -7.97 9.36 -11.18
N ASN A 192 -6.77 9.40 -10.61
CA ASN A 192 -5.56 8.78 -11.16
C ASN A 192 -5.37 7.32 -10.71
N LEU A 193 -6.16 6.85 -9.75
CA LEU A 193 -6.01 5.53 -9.17
C LEU A 193 -6.29 4.44 -10.22
N LYS A 194 -5.32 3.55 -10.40
CA LYS A 194 -5.37 2.40 -11.32
C LYS A 194 -5.55 1.09 -10.59
N SER A 195 -4.97 0.94 -9.40
CA SER A 195 -5.10 -0.28 -8.60
C SER A 195 -5.53 0.05 -7.17
N LEU A 196 -6.64 -0.54 -6.75
CA LEU A 196 -7.13 -0.48 -5.37
C LEU A 196 -7.27 -1.90 -4.81
N ASP A 197 -6.50 -2.22 -3.78
CA ASP A 197 -6.63 -3.48 -3.05
C ASP A 197 -6.95 -3.23 -1.57
N LEU A 198 -8.17 -3.59 -1.17
CA LEU A 198 -8.68 -3.52 0.20
C LEU A 198 -8.96 -4.92 0.76
N SER A 199 -8.52 -5.97 0.08
CA SER A 199 -8.89 -7.34 0.39
C SER A 199 -8.35 -7.85 1.71
N ASN A 200 -8.98 -8.87 2.26
CA ASN A 200 -8.58 -9.52 3.51
C ASN A 200 -8.46 -8.51 4.67
N ASN A 201 -9.59 -7.87 4.97
CA ASN A 201 -9.76 -6.92 6.07
C ASN A 201 -11.12 -7.19 6.74
N SER A 202 -11.57 -6.28 7.60
CA SER A 202 -12.88 -6.31 8.27
C SER A 202 -13.79 -5.15 7.82
N PHE A 203 -13.66 -4.68 6.58
CA PHE A 203 -14.55 -3.64 6.05
C PHE A 203 -16.00 -4.14 6.00
N SER A 204 -16.94 -3.25 6.29
CA SER A 204 -18.37 -3.54 6.40
C SER A 204 -19.21 -2.48 5.70
N GLY A 205 -20.52 -2.69 5.63
CA GLY A 205 -21.43 -1.82 4.89
C GLY A 205 -21.34 -2.03 3.37
N SER A 206 -21.89 -1.11 2.60
CA SER A 206 -21.99 -1.24 1.15
C SER A 206 -20.76 -0.73 0.41
N ILE A 207 -20.56 -1.24 -0.80
CA ILE A 207 -19.61 -0.67 -1.76
C ILE A 207 -20.05 0.77 -2.09
N PRO A 208 -19.20 1.80 -1.92
CA PRO A 208 -19.60 3.19 -2.16
C PRO A 208 -20.02 3.45 -3.61
N LEU A 209 -21.16 4.13 -3.80
CA LEU A 209 -21.61 4.52 -5.14
C LEU A 209 -20.61 5.46 -5.86
N SER A 210 -19.82 6.22 -5.09
CA SER A 210 -18.77 7.10 -5.59
C SER A 210 -17.65 6.35 -6.32
N PHE A 211 -17.53 5.02 -6.17
CA PHE A 211 -16.56 4.25 -6.95
C PHE A 211 -16.86 4.30 -8.45
N ALA A 212 -18.08 4.64 -8.85
CA ALA A 212 -18.41 4.90 -10.25
C ALA A 212 -17.74 6.18 -10.82
N ASN A 213 -17.11 7.00 -9.97
CA ASN A 213 -16.39 8.21 -10.38
C ASN A 213 -14.92 7.94 -10.73
N PHE A 214 -14.41 6.72 -10.56
CA PHE A 214 -13.06 6.41 -10.99
C PHE A 214 -12.94 6.52 -12.52
N ILE A 215 -11.93 7.26 -12.99
CA ILE A 215 -11.65 7.39 -14.43
C ILE A 215 -10.62 6.33 -14.87
N SER A 216 -9.57 6.14 -14.06
CA SER A 216 -8.40 5.36 -14.44
C SER A 216 -8.34 3.96 -13.82
N LEU A 217 -9.33 3.56 -13.01
CA LEU A 217 -9.25 2.33 -12.23
C LEU A 217 -9.28 1.10 -13.15
N GLU A 218 -8.25 0.26 -13.05
CA GLU A 218 -8.05 -0.96 -13.83
C GLU A 218 -8.26 -2.22 -12.97
N PHE A 219 -7.91 -2.16 -11.69
CA PHE A 219 -7.99 -3.29 -10.75
C PHE A 219 -8.68 -2.88 -9.45
N LEU A 220 -9.74 -3.60 -9.10
CA LEU A 220 -10.48 -3.42 -7.85
C LEU A 220 -10.60 -4.74 -7.10
N ASN A 221 -9.93 -4.85 -5.95
CA ASN A 221 -10.03 -6.01 -5.08
C ASN A 221 -10.64 -5.61 -3.72
N LEU A 222 -11.84 -6.10 -3.47
CA LEU A 222 -12.63 -5.92 -2.23
C LEU A 222 -12.91 -7.26 -1.54
N SER A 223 -12.24 -8.34 -1.97
CA SER A 223 -12.54 -9.68 -1.48
C SER A 223 -12.19 -9.88 -0.01
N LEU A 224 -12.72 -10.94 0.62
CA LEU A 224 -12.39 -11.31 2.00
C LEU A 224 -12.63 -10.14 2.98
N ASN A 225 -13.87 -9.68 3.02
CA ASN A 225 -14.33 -8.61 3.92
C ASN A 225 -15.74 -8.96 4.44
N ALA A 226 -16.36 -8.04 5.17
CA ALA A 226 -17.74 -8.14 5.66
C ALA A 226 -18.69 -7.17 4.92
N LEU A 227 -18.42 -6.87 3.64
CA LEU A 227 -19.26 -5.97 2.84
C LEU A 227 -20.66 -6.57 2.63
N SER A 228 -21.66 -5.72 2.58
CA SER A 228 -23.08 -6.10 2.47
C SER A 228 -23.83 -5.24 1.47
N GLY A 229 -25.10 -5.58 1.21
CA GLY A 229 -25.92 -4.92 0.20
C GLY A 229 -25.56 -5.36 -1.22
N THR A 230 -25.89 -4.53 -2.21
CA THR A 230 -25.76 -4.88 -3.63
C THR A 230 -24.45 -4.39 -4.23
N ILE A 231 -24.00 -5.05 -5.30
CA ILE A 231 -22.96 -4.53 -6.18
C ILE A 231 -23.56 -3.37 -7.00
N PRO A 232 -23.03 -2.14 -6.91
CA PRO A 232 -23.60 -1.01 -7.63
C PRO A 232 -23.54 -1.20 -9.15
N ILE A 233 -24.69 -1.14 -9.83
CA ILE A 233 -24.76 -1.18 -11.30
C ILE A 233 -23.98 -0.04 -11.96
N SER A 234 -23.74 1.06 -11.24
CA SER A 234 -22.94 2.17 -11.72
C SER A 234 -21.47 1.79 -12.01
N LEU A 235 -20.96 0.69 -11.44
CA LEU A 235 -19.63 0.17 -11.74
C LEU A 235 -19.50 -0.34 -13.18
N GLU A 236 -20.61 -0.64 -13.88
CA GLU A 236 -20.57 -0.98 -15.31
C GLU A 236 -20.01 0.16 -16.18
N LYS A 237 -20.05 1.42 -15.68
CA LYS A 237 -19.57 2.60 -16.40
C LYS A 237 -18.04 2.73 -16.40
N LEU A 238 -17.33 1.97 -15.57
CA LEU A 238 -15.89 2.07 -15.43
C LEU A 238 -15.19 1.43 -16.64
N SER A 239 -14.98 2.23 -17.68
CA SER A 239 -14.44 1.77 -18.97
C SER A 239 -13.01 1.23 -18.91
N SER A 240 -12.24 1.67 -17.91
CA SER A 240 -10.85 1.24 -17.70
C SER A 240 -10.75 -0.03 -16.86
N LEU A 241 -11.83 -0.44 -16.19
CA LEU A 241 -11.80 -1.53 -15.20
C LEU A 241 -11.68 -2.88 -15.91
N ARG A 242 -10.59 -3.59 -15.62
CA ARG A 242 -10.23 -4.87 -16.23
C ARG A 242 -10.50 -6.05 -15.34
N SER A 243 -10.36 -5.85 -14.03
CA SER A 243 -10.54 -6.89 -13.02
C SER A 243 -11.28 -6.35 -11.81
N ILE A 244 -12.26 -7.11 -11.37
CA ILE A 244 -12.96 -6.90 -10.12
C ILE A 244 -12.99 -8.21 -9.33
N ASN A 245 -12.73 -8.13 -8.03
CA ASN A 245 -12.93 -9.24 -7.12
C ASN A 245 -13.69 -8.75 -5.87
N VAL A 246 -14.89 -9.28 -5.66
CA VAL A 246 -15.76 -9.00 -4.51
C VAL A 246 -16.08 -10.28 -3.74
N SER A 247 -15.33 -11.35 -3.99
CA SER A 247 -15.55 -12.67 -3.39
C SER A 247 -15.39 -12.64 -1.87
N PHE A 248 -16.01 -13.61 -1.18
CA PHE A 248 -15.96 -13.80 0.26
C PHE A 248 -16.38 -12.54 1.02
N ASN A 249 -17.58 -12.05 0.71
CA ASN A 249 -18.29 -10.99 1.42
C ASN A 249 -19.72 -11.46 1.77
N GLY A 250 -20.54 -10.54 2.29
CA GLY A 250 -21.97 -10.71 2.51
C GLY A 250 -22.84 -10.00 1.47
N LEU A 251 -22.38 -9.87 0.22
CA LEU A 251 -23.12 -9.18 -0.83
C LEU A 251 -24.34 -9.98 -1.30
N GLU A 252 -25.36 -9.27 -1.77
CA GLU A 252 -26.62 -9.82 -2.21
C GLU A 252 -27.17 -9.16 -3.48
N GLY A 253 -28.17 -9.80 -4.10
CA GLY A 253 -28.87 -9.29 -5.26
C GLY A 253 -28.20 -9.62 -6.59
N VAL A 254 -28.68 -8.95 -7.64
CA VAL A 254 -28.29 -9.20 -9.03
C VAL A 254 -26.85 -8.71 -9.26
N ILE A 255 -25.99 -9.58 -9.79
CA ILE A 255 -24.68 -9.16 -10.31
C ILE A 255 -24.92 -8.34 -11.59
N PRO A 256 -24.39 -7.11 -11.71
CA PRO A 256 -24.45 -6.32 -12.95
C PRO A 256 -23.88 -7.11 -14.12
N SER A 257 -24.34 -6.86 -15.35
CA SER A 257 -24.00 -7.70 -16.51
C SER A 257 -23.20 -6.98 -17.60
N GLY A 258 -23.07 -5.66 -17.50
CA GLY A 258 -22.27 -4.81 -18.39
C GLY A 258 -20.86 -4.56 -17.88
N GLY A 259 -20.05 -3.85 -18.67
CA GLY A 259 -18.70 -3.45 -18.31
C GLY A 259 -17.81 -4.63 -17.91
N VAL A 260 -17.03 -4.47 -16.83
CA VAL A 260 -16.12 -5.51 -16.32
C VAL A 260 -16.83 -6.83 -16.02
N PHE A 261 -18.08 -6.80 -15.57
CA PHE A 261 -18.81 -7.99 -15.11
C PHE A 261 -19.09 -8.97 -16.24
N SER A 262 -19.26 -8.48 -17.46
CA SER A 262 -19.44 -9.30 -18.67
C SER A 262 -18.26 -10.23 -18.96
N ASN A 263 -17.07 -9.90 -18.46
CA ASN A 263 -15.82 -10.64 -18.67
C ASN A 263 -15.23 -11.19 -17.36
N SER A 264 -15.95 -11.07 -16.24
CA SER A 264 -15.50 -11.58 -14.94
C SER A 264 -15.74 -13.08 -14.82
N THR A 265 -14.90 -13.74 -14.03
CA THR A 265 -15.06 -15.17 -13.74
C THR A 265 -15.90 -15.39 -12.48
N LEU A 266 -16.42 -16.60 -12.29
CA LEU A 266 -17.11 -17.01 -11.06
C LEU A 266 -16.28 -16.70 -9.79
N GLN A 267 -14.95 -16.84 -9.88
CA GLN A 267 -14.03 -16.60 -8.77
C GLN A 267 -14.19 -15.22 -8.15
N SER A 268 -14.51 -14.20 -8.95
CA SER A 268 -14.70 -12.82 -8.52
C SER A 268 -15.90 -12.63 -7.58
N PHE A 269 -16.82 -13.60 -7.50
CA PHE A 269 -18.09 -13.48 -6.77
C PHE A 269 -18.33 -14.57 -5.72
N LEU A 270 -17.44 -15.57 -5.64
CA LEU A 270 -17.55 -16.70 -4.70
C LEU A 270 -17.78 -16.25 -3.26
N GLY A 271 -18.37 -17.10 -2.42
CA GLY A 271 -18.55 -16.82 -0.99
C GLY A 271 -19.67 -15.84 -0.64
N ASN A 272 -20.24 -15.10 -1.61
CA ASN A 272 -21.40 -14.24 -1.40
C ASN A 272 -22.71 -15.01 -1.59
N LYS A 273 -23.30 -15.50 -0.50
CA LYS A 273 -24.50 -16.38 -0.57
C LYS A 273 -25.75 -15.71 -1.14
N GLY A 274 -25.84 -14.38 -1.06
CA GLY A 274 -27.00 -13.63 -1.55
C GLY A 274 -26.90 -13.19 -3.00
N LEU A 275 -25.74 -13.33 -3.65
CA LEU A 275 -25.57 -12.93 -5.04
C LEU A 275 -26.25 -13.91 -5.98
N CYS A 276 -26.84 -13.36 -7.04
CA CYS A 276 -27.54 -14.11 -8.07
C CYS A 276 -27.36 -13.42 -9.43
N GLY A 277 -27.54 -14.14 -10.53
CA GLY A 277 -27.38 -13.54 -11.87
C GLY A 277 -27.09 -14.58 -12.94
N MET A 278 -27.92 -14.59 -13.99
CA MET A 278 -27.90 -15.62 -15.02
C MET A 278 -26.75 -15.53 -16.04
N HIS A 279 -26.00 -14.43 -16.06
CA HIS A 279 -24.94 -14.21 -17.04
C HIS A 279 -23.61 -14.87 -16.66
N ILE A 280 -23.45 -15.28 -15.39
CA ILE A 280 -22.28 -16.02 -14.91
C ILE A 280 -22.74 -17.45 -14.61
N LEU A 281 -22.22 -18.40 -15.40
CA LEU A 281 -22.49 -19.82 -15.21
C LEU A 281 -22.19 -20.22 -13.75
N GLU A 282 -23.02 -21.09 -13.19
CA GLU A 282 -22.93 -21.58 -11.81
C GLU A 282 -23.40 -20.60 -10.71
N ILE A 283 -23.74 -19.35 -11.05
CA ILE A 283 -24.45 -18.45 -10.13
C ILE A 283 -25.97 -18.66 -10.27
N PRO A 284 -26.72 -18.89 -9.17
CA PRO A 284 -28.16 -19.08 -9.23
C PRO A 284 -28.88 -17.87 -9.87
N ALA A 285 -29.97 -18.14 -10.59
CA ALA A 285 -30.86 -17.08 -11.04
C ALA A 285 -31.54 -16.41 -9.83
N CYS A 286 -31.74 -15.09 -9.91
CA CYS A 286 -32.43 -14.37 -8.86
C CYS A 286 -33.89 -14.80 -8.76
N ALA A 287 -34.40 -14.96 -7.53
CA ALA A 287 -35.80 -15.27 -7.31
C ALA A 287 -36.68 -14.12 -7.81
N ILE A 288 -37.63 -14.43 -8.69
CA ILE A 288 -38.63 -13.46 -9.16
C ILE A 288 -39.61 -13.24 -8.01
N THR A 289 -39.46 -12.16 -7.26
CA THR A 289 -40.49 -11.72 -6.32
C THR A 289 -41.66 -11.14 -7.11
N THR A 290 -42.64 -11.97 -7.45
CA THR A 290 -43.93 -11.49 -7.95
C THR A 290 -44.57 -10.62 -6.87
N GLY A 291 -44.52 -9.30 -7.04
CA GLY A 291 -45.16 -8.36 -6.14
C GLY A 291 -46.63 -8.74 -5.93
N LYS A 292 -47.03 -8.94 -4.68
CA LYS A 292 -48.44 -9.00 -4.30
C LYS A 292 -49.06 -7.66 -4.72
N THR A 293 -49.88 -7.68 -5.76
CA THR A 293 -50.88 -6.64 -6.04
C THR A 293 -51.66 -6.39 -4.76
N ILE A 294 -51.42 -5.24 -4.12
CA ILE A 294 -52.32 -4.66 -3.15
C ILE A 294 -53.55 -4.25 -3.97
N LYS A 295 -54.61 -5.06 -3.91
CA LYS A 295 -55.93 -4.64 -4.40
C LYS A 295 -56.40 -3.48 -3.51
N ALA A 296 -56.77 -2.39 -4.19
CA ALA A 296 -57.37 -1.19 -3.63
C ALA A 296 -58.66 -1.50 -2.84
#